data_AF-A0A5B6ZAD7-F1
#
_entry.id   AF-A0A5B6ZAD7-F1
#
_cell.length_a   1.000
_cell.length_b   1.000
_cell.length_c   1.000
_cell.angle_alpha   90.00
_cell.angle_beta   90.00
_cell.angle_gamma   90.00
#
_symmetry.space_group_name_H-M   'P 1'
#
loop_
_entity.id
_entity.type
_entity.pdbx_description
1 polymer ?
#
loop_
_entity_poly.entity_id
_entity_poly.type
_entity_poly.pdbx_seq_one_letter_code
_entity_poly.pdbx_strand_id
1 'polypeptide(L)'
;SGSFIPDKERVYNAGAVRVLLRSLLLFTPKVQIELLNLIENLARAGPFNQENLTSVGCVELLLETIYPFLSGSSPLLSHALKIVEVLGAYRLSASELRVLIRYILQMRLMNSGRNLVDMMERLILMEDMASENVSLAPFVEMDMSKS
;
A
#
# COMPACT_ATOMS: atom_id res chain seq x y z
N SER A 1 9.41 30.14 -1.72
CA SER A 1 8.60 28.92 -1.81
C SER A 1 9.33 27.94 -2.70
N GLY A 2 9.95 26.91 -2.11
CA GLY A 2 10.72 25.91 -2.85
C GLY A 2 9.79 24.95 -3.59
N SER A 3 10.00 24.80 -4.90
CA SER A 3 9.35 23.78 -5.72
C SER A 3 9.66 22.39 -5.16
N PHE A 4 8.63 21.62 -4.83
CA PHE A 4 8.76 20.20 -4.53
C PHE A 4 9.19 19.51 -5.83
N ILE A 5 10.41 18.97 -5.87
CA ILE A 5 10.93 18.26 -7.05
C ILE A 5 10.64 16.76 -6.85
N PRO A 6 9.57 16.21 -7.45
CA PRO A 6 9.17 14.81 -7.27
C PRO A 6 10.17 13.77 -7.82
N ASP A 7 11.24 14.20 -8.50
CA ASP A 7 12.22 13.29 -9.14
C ASP A 7 13.20 12.61 -8.17
N LYS A 8 13.33 13.06 -6.91
CA LYS A 8 14.41 12.58 -6.02
C LYS A 8 14.14 11.28 -5.29
N GLU A 9 12.90 10.79 -5.24
CA GLU A 9 12.53 9.61 -4.44
C GLU A 9 11.85 8.51 -5.27
N ARG A 10 12.19 8.40 -6.55
CA ARG A 10 11.62 7.38 -7.44
C ARG A 10 12.22 5.99 -7.20
N VAL A 11 11.35 4.99 -7.08
CA VAL A 11 11.73 3.58 -6.98
C VAL A 11 11.90 2.99 -8.38
N TYR A 12 13.11 3.07 -8.93
CA TYR A 12 13.42 2.47 -10.25
C TYR A 12 13.62 0.95 -10.20
N ASN A 13 13.90 0.40 -9.03
CA ASN A 13 14.08 -1.05 -8.83
C ASN A 13 13.19 -1.55 -7.68
N ALA A 14 11.89 -1.70 -7.95
CA ALA A 14 10.95 -2.25 -6.98
C ALA A 14 11.22 -3.74 -6.67
N GLY A 15 11.92 -4.45 -7.55
CA GLY A 15 12.39 -5.82 -7.29
C GLY A 15 13.31 -5.90 -6.07
N ALA A 16 14.19 -4.92 -5.89
CA ALA A 16 15.03 -4.83 -4.68
C ALA A 16 14.19 -4.64 -3.41
N VAL A 17 13.15 -3.80 -3.46
CA VAL A 17 12.23 -3.60 -2.33
C VAL A 17 11.54 -4.91 -1.95
N ARG A 18 11.09 -5.68 -2.94
CA ARG A 18 10.48 -7.01 -2.72
C ARG A 18 11.46 -7.98 -2.05
N VAL A 19 12.73 -7.98 -2.45
CA VAL A 19 13.77 -8.83 -1.82
C VAL A 19 14.01 -8.44 -0.36
N LEU A 20 14.05 -7.13 -0.07
CA LEU A 20 14.17 -6.63 1.29
C LEU A 20 12.98 -7.04 2.16
N LEU A 21 11.74 -6.93 1.63
CA LEU A 21 10.54 -7.38 2.32
C LEU A 21 10.53 -8.88 2.61
N ARG A 22 11.00 -9.71 1.66
CA ARG A 22 11.14 -11.17 1.91
C ARG A 22 12.13 -11.49 3.02
N SER A 23 13.14 -10.64 3.17
CA SER A 23 14.18 -10.78 4.19
C SER A 23 13.81 -10.08 5.50
N LEU A 24 12.62 -9.47 5.60
CA LEU A 24 12.24 -8.59 6.71
C LEU A 24 12.44 -9.27 8.07
N LEU A 25 11.98 -10.51 8.22
CA LEU A 25 12.05 -11.25 9.48
C LEU A 25 13.47 -11.71 9.85
N LEU A 26 14.45 -11.60 8.94
CA LEU A 26 15.86 -11.87 9.22
C LEU A 26 16.58 -10.65 9.82
N PHE A 27 15.99 -9.46 9.71
CA PHE A 27 16.57 -8.25 10.28
C PHE A 27 16.26 -8.11 11.78
N THR A 28 17.07 -7.31 12.46
CA THR A 28 16.78 -6.91 13.85
C THR A 28 15.48 -6.11 13.90
N PRO A 29 14.76 -6.11 15.04
CA PRO A 29 13.50 -5.35 15.17
C PRO A 29 13.64 -3.87 14.80
N LYS A 30 14.77 -3.24 15.13
CA LYS A 30 15.04 -1.84 14.76
C LYS A 30 15.07 -1.66 13.24
N VAL A 31 15.83 -2.51 12.54
CA VAL A 31 15.98 -2.45 11.08
C VAL A 31 14.68 -2.79 10.37
N GLN A 32 13.87 -3.71 10.92
CA GLN A 32 12.52 -4.00 10.39
C GLN A 32 11.66 -2.74 10.32
N ILE A 33 11.60 -1.98 11.42
CA ILE A 33 10.80 -0.76 11.50
C ILE A 33 11.37 0.36 10.63
N GLU A 34 12.70 0.53 10.59
CA GLU A 34 13.35 1.51 9.70
C GLU A 34 13.07 1.21 8.22
N LEU A 35 13.15 -0.06 7.82
CA LEU A 35 12.84 -0.50 6.46
C LEU A 35 11.36 -0.26 6.11
N LEU A 36 10.43 -0.61 6.99
CA LEU A 36 9.00 -0.40 6.74
C LEU A 36 8.68 1.11 6.64
N ASN A 37 9.25 1.95 7.50
CA ASN A 37 9.10 3.42 7.40
C ASN A 37 9.65 3.97 6.08
N LEU A 38 10.80 3.47 5.63
CA LEU A 38 11.36 3.86 4.32
C LEU A 38 10.39 3.49 3.18
N ILE A 39 9.85 2.27 3.18
CA ILE A 39 8.91 1.81 2.14
C ILE A 39 7.61 2.61 2.19
N GLU A 40 7.12 2.94 3.39
CA GLU A 40 5.93 3.78 3.59
C GLU A 40 6.14 5.18 2.99
N ASN A 41 7.30 5.81 3.22
CA ASN A 41 7.64 7.10 2.64
C ASN A 41 7.73 7.04 1.12
N LEU A 42 8.40 6.00 0.58
CA LEU A 42 8.47 5.77 -0.87
C LEU A 42 7.08 5.60 -1.49
N ALA A 43 6.19 4.84 -0.84
CA ALA A 43 4.82 4.65 -1.31
C ALA A 43 4.03 5.96 -1.33
N ARG A 44 4.27 6.88 -0.39
CA ARG A 44 3.61 8.20 -0.36
C ARG A 44 4.23 9.23 -1.30
N ALA A 45 5.44 9.02 -1.79
CA ALA A 45 6.13 10.00 -2.64
C ALA A 45 5.49 10.19 -4.03
N GLY A 46 4.57 9.31 -4.45
CA GLY A 46 3.69 9.55 -5.60
C GLY A 46 3.27 8.29 -6.37
N PRO A 47 2.40 8.45 -7.39
CA PRO A 47 1.78 7.34 -8.11
C PRO A 47 2.77 6.47 -8.87
N PHE A 48 3.92 7.02 -9.30
CA PHE A 48 4.99 6.23 -9.92
C PHE A 48 5.50 5.15 -8.96
N ASN A 49 5.73 5.50 -7.69
CA ASN A 49 6.20 4.53 -6.71
C ASN A 49 5.10 3.55 -6.32
N GLN A 50 3.86 4.03 -6.17
CA GLN A 50 2.72 3.16 -5.88
C GLN A 50 2.55 2.09 -6.97
N GLU A 51 2.61 2.47 -8.26
CA GLU A 51 2.57 1.52 -9.37
C GLU A 51 3.71 0.49 -9.29
N ASN A 52 4.94 0.97 -9.11
CA ASN A 52 6.12 0.10 -9.08
C ASN A 52 6.09 -0.86 -7.87
N LEU A 53 5.68 -0.40 -6.69
CA LEU A 53 5.60 -1.22 -5.48
C LEU A 53 4.43 -2.21 -5.54
N THR A 54 3.27 -1.79 -6.04
CA THR A 54 2.11 -2.68 -6.17
C THR A 54 2.34 -3.73 -7.27
N SER A 55 2.92 -3.35 -8.42
CA SER A 55 3.18 -4.29 -9.53
C SER A 55 4.16 -5.42 -9.18
N VAL A 56 5.07 -5.22 -8.22
CA VAL A 56 5.96 -6.29 -7.74
C VAL A 56 5.37 -7.12 -6.59
N GLY A 57 4.13 -6.88 -6.21
CA GLY A 57 3.41 -7.65 -5.18
C GLY A 57 3.82 -7.32 -3.75
N CYS A 58 4.15 -6.04 -3.45
CA CYS A 58 4.47 -5.63 -2.08
C CYS A 58 3.29 -5.83 -1.11
N VAL A 59 2.05 -5.62 -1.56
CA VAL A 59 0.85 -5.76 -0.71
C VAL A 59 0.64 -7.22 -0.31
N GLU A 60 0.56 -8.13 -1.29
CA GLU A 60 0.50 -9.58 -1.04
C GLU A 60 1.59 -10.05 -0.07
N LEU A 61 2.85 -9.70 -0.34
CA LEU A 61 3.98 -10.11 0.49
C LEU A 61 3.90 -9.58 1.93
N LEU A 62 3.44 -8.33 2.12
CA LEU A 62 3.22 -7.78 3.45
C LEU A 62 2.11 -8.52 4.18
N LEU A 63 1.00 -8.81 3.50
CA LEU A 63 -0.13 -9.55 4.08
C LEU A 63 0.28 -10.96 4.50
N GLU A 64 1.09 -11.66 3.71
CA GLU A 64 1.68 -12.96 4.09
C GLU A 64 2.60 -12.83 5.31
N THR A 65 3.47 -11.82 5.31
CA THR A 65 4.47 -11.60 6.36
C THR A 65 3.82 -11.29 7.72
N ILE A 66 2.73 -10.52 7.73
CA ILE A 66 2.08 -10.13 8.99
C ILE A 66 1.13 -11.18 9.55
N TYR A 67 0.80 -12.23 8.80
CA TYR A 67 -0.16 -13.26 9.21
C TYR A 67 0.12 -13.83 10.62
N PRO A 68 1.36 -14.22 10.97
CA PRO A 68 1.66 -14.76 12.30
C PRO A 68 1.51 -13.74 13.43
N PHE A 69 1.45 -12.45 13.12
CA PHE A 69 1.41 -11.35 14.08
C PHE A 69 0.00 -10.80 14.33
N LEU A 70 -1.02 -11.27 13.60
CA LEU A 70 -2.39 -10.76 13.69
C LEU A 70 -3.02 -10.92 15.08
N SER A 71 -2.62 -11.93 15.85
CA SER A 71 -3.16 -12.16 17.19
C SER A 71 -2.52 -11.28 18.28
N GLY A 72 -1.52 -10.47 17.94
CA GLY A 72 -0.76 -9.65 18.89
C GLY A 72 -0.71 -8.17 18.53
N SER A 73 -0.22 -7.37 19.48
CA SER A 73 0.17 -5.98 19.23
C SER A 73 1.65 -5.94 18.90
N SER A 74 1.97 -5.89 17.60
CA SER A 74 3.35 -5.77 17.12
C SER A 74 3.56 -4.44 16.40
N PRO A 75 4.63 -3.69 16.69
CA PRO A 75 5.02 -2.55 15.87
C PRO A 75 5.20 -2.92 14.39
N LEU A 76 5.68 -4.14 14.11
CA LEU A 76 5.81 -4.62 12.73
C LEU A 76 4.44 -4.70 12.02
N LEU A 77 3.42 -5.20 12.72
CA LEU A 77 2.06 -5.28 12.20
C LEU A 77 1.53 -3.88 11.86
N SER A 78 1.66 -2.91 12.77
CA SER A 78 1.12 -1.57 12.54
C SER A 78 1.82 -0.84 11.40
N HIS A 79 3.15 -0.97 11.26
CA HIS A 79 3.88 -0.33 10.16
C HIS A 79 3.58 -0.99 8.81
N ALA A 80 3.49 -2.33 8.77
CA ALA A 80 3.11 -3.03 7.55
C ALA A 80 1.69 -2.68 7.09
N LEU A 81 0.74 -2.56 8.02
CA LEU A 81 -0.64 -2.17 7.70
C LEU A 81 -0.74 -0.75 7.13
N LYS A 82 0.12 0.19 7.56
CA LYS A 82 0.18 1.54 6.95
C LYS A 82 0.62 1.50 5.48
N ILE A 83 1.56 0.62 5.13
CA ILE A 83 1.99 0.45 3.74
C ILE A 83 0.88 -0.20 2.92
N VAL A 84 0.23 -1.24 3.46
CA VAL A 84 -0.94 -1.89 2.83
C VAL A 84 -2.05 -0.89 2.58
N GLU A 85 -2.30 0.03 3.52
CA GLU A 85 -3.28 1.11 3.36
C GLU A 85 -2.92 2.03 2.18
N VAL A 86 -1.70 2.56 2.14
CA VAL A 86 -1.26 3.47 1.07
C VAL A 86 -1.27 2.81 -0.31
N LEU A 87 -0.77 1.58 -0.42
CA LEU A 87 -0.71 0.86 -1.68
C LEU A 87 -2.05 0.26 -2.10
N GLY A 88 -2.87 -0.18 -1.13
CA GLY A 88 -4.21 -0.71 -1.37
C GLY A 88 -5.17 0.38 -1.86
N ALA A 89 -5.08 1.59 -1.31
CA ALA A 89 -5.84 2.75 -1.80
C ALA A 89 -5.47 3.12 -3.25
N TYR A 90 -4.22 2.86 -3.66
CA TYR A 90 -3.82 3.04 -5.05
C TYR A 90 -4.36 1.93 -5.97
N ARG A 91 -4.12 0.66 -5.59
CA ARG A 91 -4.63 -0.51 -6.31
C ARG A 91 -4.61 -1.73 -5.40
N LEU A 92 -5.79 -2.23 -5.04
CA LEU A 92 -5.97 -3.48 -4.31
C LEU A 92 -6.53 -4.57 -5.25
N SER A 93 -5.89 -5.73 -5.30
CA SER A 93 -6.41 -6.86 -6.08
C SER A 93 -7.52 -7.62 -5.34
N ALA A 94 -8.33 -8.36 -6.10
CA ALA A 94 -9.37 -9.22 -5.54
C ALA A 94 -8.81 -10.33 -4.63
N SER A 95 -7.59 -10.83 -4.87
CA SER A 95 -6.90 -11.78 -3.99
C SER A 95 -6.51 -11.15 -2.67
N GLU A 96 -5.91 -9.95 -2.69
CA GLU A 96 -5.48 -9.23 -1.49
C GLU A 96 -6.69 -8.82 -0.64
N LEU A 97 -7.76 -8.33 -1.28
CA LEU A 97 -9.03 -8.02 -0.59
C LEU A 97 -9.60 -9.27 0.10
N ARG A 98 -9.60 -10.43 -0.56
CA ARG A 98 -10.04 -11.69 0.06
C ARG A 98 -9.18 -12.09 1.26
N VAL A 99 -7.87 -11.84 1.21
CA VAL A 99 -6.97 -12.07 2.36
C VAL A 99 -7.34 -11.15 3.52
N LEU A 100 -7.51 -9.85 3.26
CA LEU A 100 -7.92 -8.88 4.28
C LEU A 100 -9.25 -9.23 4.94
N ILE A 101 -10.27 -9.59 4.15
CA ILE A 101 -11.57 -10.05 4.67
C ILE A 101 -11.40 -11.28 5.57
N ARG A 102 -10.58 -12.26 5.16
CA ARG A 102 -10.28 -13.43 6.00
C ARG A 102 -9.61 -13.04 7.31
N TYR A 103 -8.67 -12.11 7.29
CA TYR A 103 -8.01 -11.62 8.51
C TYR A 103 -9.01 -10.93 9.45
N ILE A 104 -9.89 -10.07 8.94
CA ILE A 104 -10.95 -9.44 9.74
C ILE A 104 -11.81 -10.52 10.40
N LEU A 105 -12.31 -11.47 9.61
CA LEU A 105 -13.20 -12.52 10.11
C LEU A 105 -12.52 -13.37 11.20
N GLN A 106 -11.26 -13.77 10.99
CA GLN A 106 -10.47 -14.50 11.98
C GLN A 106 -10.24 -13.68 13.25
N MET A 107 -9.92 -12.39 13.13
CA MET A 107 -9.67 -11.53 14.30
C MET A 107 -10.95 -11.18 15.07
N ARG A 108 -12.11 -11.11 14.41
CA ARG A 108 -13.42 -10.96 15.09
C ARG A 108 -13.74 -12.15 16.00
N LEU A 109 -13.33 -13.36 15.62
CA LEU A 109 -13.40 -14.54 16.48
C LEU A 109 -12.44 -14.46 17.69
N MET A 110 -11.37 -13.66 17.60
CA MET A 110 -10.30 -13.56 18.60
C MET A 110 -10.36 -12.28 19.46
N ASN A 111 -11.35 -11.40 19.29
CA ASN A 111 -11.54 -10.13 20.01
C ASN A 111 -10.37 -9.11 19.95
N SER A 112 -9.44 -9.24 19.00
CA SER A 112 -8.21 -8.41 18.89
C SER A 112 -8.13 -7.51 17.65
N GLY A 113 -9.24 -7.31 16.94
CA GLY A 113 -9.35 -6.77 15.57
C GLY A 113 -9.00 -5.31 15.28
N ARG A 114 -8.75 -4.45 16.28
CA ARG A 114 -8.86 -2.97 16.10
C ARG A 114 -7.99 -2.42 14.97
N ASN A 115 -6.69 -2.70 14.95
CA ASN A 115 -5.77 -2.12 13.95
C ASN A 115 -6.15 -2.43 12.49
N LEU A 116 -6.68 -3.62 12.22
CA LEU A 116 -7.01 -4.06 10.86
C LEU A 116 -8.39 -3.56 10.43
N VAL A 117 -9.34 -3.50 11.35
CA VAL A 117 -10.64 -2.84 11.14
C VAL A 117 -10.43 -1.36 10.85
N ASP A 118 -9.65 -0.66 11.68
CA ASP A 118 -9.36 0.76 11.52
C ASP A 118 -8.67 1.04 10.16
N MET A 119 -7.78 0.15 9.71
CA MET A 119 -7.13 0.25 8.40
C MET A 119 -8.14 0.08 7.25
N MET A 120 -9.04 -0.90 7.33
CA MET A 120 -10.06 -1.10 6.31
C MET A 120 -11.06 0.05 6.25
N GLU A 121 -11.43 0.65 7.39
CA GLU A 121 -12.25 1.87 7.41
C GLU A 121 -11.56 3.02 6.67
N ARG A 122 -10.24 3.21 6.86
CA ARG A 122 -9.49 4.24 6.14
C ARG A 122 -9.40 3.97 4.63
N LEU A 123 -9.28 2.71 4.21
CA LEU A 123 -9.32 2.35 2.79
C LEU A 123 -10.66 2.74 2.14
N ILE A 124 -11.78 2.47 2.81
CA ILE A 124 -13.12 2.83 2.31
C ILE A 124 -13.24 4.36 2.16
N LEU A 125 -12.80 5.12 3.16
CA LEU A 125 -12.83 6.59 3.10
C LEU A 125 -11.94 7.15 1.98
N MET A 126 -10.82 6.50 1.68
CA MET A 126 -9.94 6.91 0.57
C MET A 126 -10.54 6.64 -0.80
N GLU A 127 -11.34 5.57 -0.97
CA GLU A 127 -12.08 5.28 -2.20
C GLU A 127 -13.09 6.40 -2.51
N ASP A 128 -13.84 6.85 -1.50
CA ASP A 128 -14.82 7.94 -1.64
C ASP A 128 -14.14 9.25 -2.09
N MET A 129 -12.98 9.59 -1.54
CA MET A 129 -12.23 10.80 -1.95
C MET A 129 -11.60 10.70 -3.36
N ALA A 130 -11.26 9.48 -3.81
CA ALA A 130 -10.77 9.27 -5.17
C ALA A 130 -11.89 9.45 -6.21
N SER A 131 -13.14 9.13 -5.85
CA SER A 131 -14.32 9.34 -6.70
C SER A 131 -14.61 10.83 -6.98
N GLU A 132 -14.23 11.73 -6.06
CA GLU A 132 -14.34 13.19 -6.26
C GLU A 132 -13.26 13.75 -7.20
N ASN A 133 -12.16 13.02 -7.41
CA ASN A 133 -11.02 13.43 -8.23
C ASN A 133 -10.95 12.72 -9.59
N VAL A 134 -12.10 12.30 -10.14
CA VAL A 134 -12.19 11.88 -11.55
C VAL A 134 -11.96 13.12 -12.42
N SER A 135 -10.72 13.33 -12.84
CA SER A 135 -10.36 14.31 -13.84
C SER A 135 -11.09 13.98 -15.14
N LEU A 136 -12.10 14.79 -15.46
CA LEU A 136 -12.67 14.89 -16.80
C LEU A 136 -11.59 15.49 -17.71
N ALA A 137 -10.71 14.64 -18.26
CA ALA A 137 -9.83 15.05 -19.33
C ALA A 137 -10.72 15.60 -20.47
N PRO A 138 -10.42 16.79 -21.03
CA PRO A 138 -11.23 17.34 -22.10
C PRO A 138 -11.16 16.38 -23.29
N PHE A 139 -12.33 15.89 -23.71
CA PHE A 139 -12.46 15.13 -24.94
C PHE A 139 -12.02 16.02 -26.10
N VAL A 140 -10.89 15.69 -26.71
CA VAL A 140 -10.44 16.34 -27.96
C VAL A 140 -11.17 15.65 -29.10
N GLU A 141 -12.20 16.31 -29.60
CA GLU A 141 -12.91 15.88 -30.81
C GLU A 141 -11.96 16.03 -32.00
N MET A 142 -11.52 14.90 -32.56
CA MET A 142 -10.62 14.87 -33.70
C MET A 142 -11.44 15.14 -34.97
N ASP A 143 -11.25 16.32 -35.56
CA ASP A 143 -11.89 16.67 -36.82
C ASP A 143 -11.32 15.79 -37.95
N MET A 144 -12.13 14.83 -38.39
CA MET A 144 -11.81 13.90 -39.46
C MET A 144 -12.07 14.48 -40.86
N SER A 145 -12.35 15.79 -40.99
CA SER A 145 -12.58 16.43 -42.28
C SER A 145 -11.28 16.87 -42.97
N LYS A 146 -10.47 15.89 -43.40
CA LYS A 146 -9.51 16.09 -44.49
C LYS A 146 -9.53 14.92 -45.47
N SER A 147 -10.24 15.16 -46.57
CA SER A 147 -10.01 14.56 -47.89
C SER A 147 -9.11 15.49 -48.69
#